data_AF-A0A835QQR4-F1
#
_entry.id   AF-A0A835QQR4-F1
#
_cell.length_a   1.000
_cell.length_b   1.000
_cell.length_c   1.000
_cell.angle_alpha   90.00
_cell.angle_beta   90.00
_cell.angle_gamma   90.00
#
_symmetry.space_group_name_H-M   'P 1'
#
loop_
_entity.id
_entity.type
_entity.pdbx_description
1 polymer ?
#
loop_
_entity_poly.entity_id
_entity_poly.type
_entity_poly.pdbx_seq_one_letter_code
_entity_poly.pdbx_strand_id
1 'polypeptide(L)'
;MKTELYGKLCLQDPEQWFFFCPRQEREANGGRPNRITPSGYWKATGCSNRVYSTSKRRLGVKRTMVFYMGRAIAGKKTMWKMNEYRLFEDATIANGETPKVEIGQGRVFFHERSSLFQ
;
A
#
# COMPACT_ATOMS: atom_id res chain seq x y z
N MET A 1 8.65 -18.83 1.42
CA MET A 1 7.52 -18.42 2.29
C MET A 1 6.31 -18.18 1.41
N LYS A 2 5.26 -18.98 1.58
CA LYS A 2 3.98 -18.78 0.88
C LYS A 2 3.28 -17.58 1.55
N THR A 3 3.26 -16.43 0.89
CA THR A 3 2.48 -15.28 1.35
C THR A 3 1.02 -15.55 0.97
N GLU A 4 0.17 -15.86 1.95
CA GLU A 4 -1.27 -15.91 1.73
C GLU A 4 -1.78 -14.49 1.47
N LEU A 5 -1.99 -14.18 0.20
CA LEU A 5 -2.56 -12.92 -0.24
C LEU A 5 -4.08 -13.00 -0.04
N TYR A 6 -4.59 -12.49 1.08
CA TYR A 6 -6.03 -12.29 1.28
C TYR A 6 -6.49 -11.12 0.42
N GLY A 7 -6.69 -11.38 -0.86
CA GLY A 7 -7.25 -10.43 -1.82
C GLY A 7 -8.73 -10.19 -1.53
N LYS A 8 -9.11 -8.96 -1.16
CA LYS A 8 -10.53 -8.55 -1.17
C LYS A 8 -10.76 -7.61 -2.35
N LEU A 9 -11.74 -7.92 -3.20
CA LEU A 9 -12.19 -7.02 -4.25
C LEU A 9 -12.94 -5.84 -3.60
N CYS A 10 -12.67 -4.59 -4.03
CA CYS A 10 -13.54 -3.49 -3.63
C CYS A 10 -14.85 -3.59 -4.41
N LEU A 11 -15.95 -3.84 -3.70
CA LEU A 11 -17.29 -3.89 -4.29
C LEU A 11 -17.70 -2.56 -4.95
N GLN A 12 -17.07 -1.44 -4.56
CA GLN A 12 -17.34 -0.11 -5.10
C GLN A 12 -16.40 0.28 -6.25
N ASP A 13 -15.27 -0.42 -6.43
CA ASP A 13 -14.34 -0.19 -7.52
C ASP A 13 -13.66 -1.52 -7.93
N PRO A 14 -14.17 -2.19 -8.98
CA PRO A 14 -13.65 -3.48 -9.42
C PRO A 14 -12.25 -3.39 -10.03
N GLU A 15 -11.72 -2.19 -10.30
CA GLU A 15 -10.38 -1.99 -10.85
C GLU A 15 -9.29 -1.91 -9.76
N GLN A 16 -9.69 -1.91 -8.49
CA GLN A 16 -8.78 -1.85 -7.34
C GLN A 16 -8.62 -3.20 -6.65
N TRP A 17 -7.36 -3.58 -6.41
CA TRP A 17 -7.01 -4.81 -5.70
C TRP A 17 -6.38 -4.49 -4.34
N PHE A 18 -6.87 -5.17 -3.30
CA PHE A 18 -6.44 -4.96 -1.91
C PHE A 18 -5.71 -6.18 -1.41
N PHE A 19 -4.52 -5.96 -0.86
CA PHE A 19 -3.73 -7.01 -0.24
C PHE A 19 -3.33 -6.57 1.16
N PHE A 20 -3.50 -7.47 2.12
CA PHE A 20 -2.93 -7.31 3.46
C PHE A 20 -1.60 -8.05 3.48
N CYS A 21 -0.52 -7.31 3.66
CA CYS A 21 0.82 -7.88 3.73
C CYS A 21 1.33 -7.70 5.16
N PRO A 22 1.66 -8.78 5.89
CA PRO A 22 2.31 -8.67 7.20
C PRO A 22 3.49 -7.70 7.15
N ARG A 23 3.69 -6.95 8.22
CA ARG A 23 4.81 -6.03 8.30
C ARG A 23 6.10 -6.85 8.22
N GLN A 24 6.97 -6.55 7.26
CA GLN A 24 8.24 -7.25 7.17
C GLN A 24 9.03 -6.99 8.45
N GLU A 25 9.70 -8.01 9.01
CA GLU A 25 10.51 -7.87 10.23
C GLU A 25 11.58 -6.78 10.09
N ARG A 26 12.17 -6.66 8.89
CA ARG A 26 13.09 -5.57 8.55
C ARG A 26 12.44 -4.19 8.69
N GLU A 27 11.16 -4.05 8.38
CA GLU A 27 10.40 -2.82 8.57
C GLU A 27 9.89 -2.62 10.00
N ALA A 28 9.74 -3.70 10.77
CA ALA A 28 9.46 -3.64 12.21
C ALA A 28 10.67 -3.06 12.96
N ASN A 29 11.88 -3.47 12.59
CA ASN A 29 13.14 -2.98 13.16
C ASN A 29 13.62 -1.63 12.59
N GLY A 30 12.72 -0.84 11.99
CA GLY A 30 13.02 0.49 11.43
C GLY A 30 13.76 0.51 10.08
N GLY A 31 13.99 -0.65 9.46
CA GLY A 31 14.57 -0.77 8.13
C GLY A 31 13.62 -0.33 7.01
N ARG A 32 14.19 0.03 5.86
CA ARG A 32 13.41 0.49 4.70
C ARG A 32 12.69 -0.68 4.01
N PRO A 33 11.41 -0.52 3.62
CA PRO A 33 10.69 -1.48 2.79
C PRO A 33 11.45 -1.80 1.50
N ASN A 34 11.61 -3.08 1.16
CA ASN A 34 12.14 -3.47 -0.15
C ASN A 34 11.06 -3.26 -1.23
N ARG A 35 11.37 -2.41 -2.19
CA ARG A 35 10.49 -1.98 -3.28
C ARG A 35 11.00 -2.40 -4.65
N ILE A 36 11.99 -3.28 -4.69
CA ILE A 36 12.56 -3.85 -5.90
C ILE A 36 11.89 -5.19 -6.17
N THR A 37 11.56 -5.42 -7.44
CA THR A 37 11.03 -6.67 -7.98
C THR A 37 11.97 -7.16 -9.08
N PRO A 38 11.92 -8.44 -9.50
CA PRO A 38 12.75 -8.93 -10.59
C PRO A 38 12.62 -8.13 -11.90
N SER A 39 11.44 -7.59 -12.18
CA SER A 39 11.13 -6.87 -13.42
C SER A 39 11.20 -5.35 -13.31
N GLY A 40 11.41 -4.78 -12.13
CA GLY A 40 11.33 -3.34 -11.93
C GLY A 40 11.32 -2.91 -10.47
N TYR A 41 10.89 -1.68 -10.19
CA TYR A 41 10.91 -1.11 -8.84
C TYR A 41 9.77 -0.11 -8.63
N TRP A 42 9.35 0.03 -7.38
CA TRP A 42 8.35 0.99 -6.96
C TRP A 42 9.02 2.25 -6.42
N LYS A 43 8.66 3.40 -7.00
CA LYS A 43 9.14 4.72 -6.58
C LYS A 43 8.02 5.50 -5.93
N ALA A 44 8.25 6.06 -4.74
CA ALA A 44 7.29 6.96 -4.10
C ALA A 44 7.05 8.19 -4.97
N THR A 45 5.79 8.61 -5.07
CA THR A 45 5.39 9.83 -5.78
C THR A 45 4.62 10.74 -4.84
N GLY A 46 4.97 12.03 -4.85
CA GLY A 46 4.37 13.04 -3.97
C GLY A 46 4.66 12.85 -2.49
N CYS A 47 3.99 13.67 -1.67
CA CYS A 47 4.04 13.59 -0.22
C CYS A 47 3.06 12.54 0.32
N SER A 48 3.38 11.93 1.45
CA SER A 48 2.45 11.04 2.14
C SER A 48 1.25 11.82 2.69
N ASN A 49 0.05 11.28 2.52
CA ASN A 49 -1.20 11.88 2.96
C ASN A 49 -1.68 11.26 4.27
N ARG A 50 -2.30 12.06 5.15
CA ARG A 50 -2.93 11.55 6.38
C ARG A 50 -4.25 10.87 6.03
N VAL A 51 -4.54 9.76 6.70
CA VAL A 51 -5.80 9.02 6.58
C VAL A 51 -6.63 9.32 7.81
N TYR A 52 -7.89 9.68 7.60
CA TYR A 52 -8.84 10.02 8.65
C TYR A 52 -10.05 9.08 8.59
N SER A 53 -10.62 8.81 9.75
CA SER A 53 -11.94 8.21 9.89
C SER A 53 -13.05 9.20 9.55
N THR A 54 -14.27 8.71 9.41
CA THR A 54 -15.48 9.54 9.25
C THR A 54 -15.66 10.53 10.40
N SER A 55 -15.25 10.17 11.62
CA SER A 55 -15.27 11.06 12.80
C SER A 55 -14.07 12.01 12.88
N LYS A 56 -13.30 12.17 11.79
CA LYS A 56 -12.09 13.01 11.70
C LYS A 56 -10.94 12.62 12.64
N ARG A 57 -11.00 11.44 13.27
CA ARG A 57 -9.84 10.86 13.97
C ARG A 57 -8.78 10.44 12.97
N ARG A 58 -7.52 10.79 13.22
CA ARG A 58 -6.35 10.34 12.45
C ARG A 58 -6.14 8.85 12.65
N LEU A 59 -6.10 8.10 11.55
CA LEU A 59 -5.92 6.65 11.56
C LEU A 59 -4.52 6.23 11.11
N GLY A 60 -3.90 7.01 10.23
CA GLY A 60 -2.63 6.60 9.66
C GLY A 60 -2.13 7.50 8.54
N VAL A 61 -1.25 6.93 7.71
CA VAL A 61 -0.68 7.56 6.52
C VAL A 61 -0.84 6.70 5.29
N LYS A 62 -1.06 7.36 4.15
CA LYS A 62 -1.10 6.79 2.80
C LYS A 62 0.12 7.29 2.03
N ARG A 63 0.90 6.36 1.48
CA ARG A 63 2.02 6.66 0.57
C ARG A 63 1.68 6.12 -0.81
N THR A 64 1.73 6.98 -1.82
CA THR A 64 1.51 6.59 -3.22
C THR A 64 2.84 6.32 -3.91
N MET A 65 2.86 5.29 -4.76
CA MET A 65 4.02 4.85 -5.51
C MET A 65 3.63 4.55 -6.95
N VAL A 66 4.60 4.67 -7.86
CA VAL A 66 4.47 4.28 -9.27
C VAL A 66 5.51 3.22 -9.57
N PHE A 67 5.13 2.20 -10.33
CA PHE A 67 6.05 1.17 -10.78
C PHE A 67 6.84 1.65 -12.01
N TYR A 68 8.13 1.36 -11.99
CA TYR A 68 9.05 1.55 -13.10
C TYR A 68 9.55 0.18 -13.54
N MET A 69 9.34 -0.17 -14.80
CA MET A 69 9.82 -1.42 -15.38
C MET A 69 11.29 -1.28 -15.78
N GLY A 70 12.11 -2.27 -15.44
CA GLY A 70 13.55 -2.28 -15.69
C GLY A 70 14.42 -1.78 -14.51
N ARG A 71 15.71 -1.59 -14.76
CA ARG A 71 16.70 -1.20 -13.73
C ARG A 71 16.57 0.28 -13.35
N ALA A 72 16.91 0.63 -12.11
CA ALA A 72 16.70 1.96 -11.49
C ALA A 72 17.24 3.19 -12.24
N ILE A 73 18.10 2.99 -13.24
CA ILE A 73 18.69 4.06 -14.06
C ILE A 73 18.01 4.17 -15.44
N ALA A 74 17.50 3.06 -15.98
CA ALA A 74 16.85 2.99 -17.31
C ALA A 74 15.37 2.63 -17.20
N GLY A 75 14.80 2.76 -16.01
CA GLY A 75 13.45 2.30 -15.71
C GLY A 75 12.41 3.11 -16.46
N LYS A 76 11.48 2.44 -17.15
CA LYS A 76 10.37 3.11 -17.84
C LYS A 76 9.19 3.22 -16.89
N LYS A 77 8.72 4.45 -16.65
CA LYS A 77 7.52 4.71 -15.83
C LYS A 77 6.33 3.97 -16.44
N THR A 78 5.57 3.29 -15.60
CA THR A 78 4.33 2.60 -16.02
C THR A 78 3.10 3.30 -15.45
N MET A 79 1.92 2.83 -15.83
CA MET A 79 0.64 3.29 -15.27
C MET A 79 0.29 2.61 -13.93
N TRP A 80 1.05 1.58 -13.52
CA TRP A 80 0.82 0.89 -12.26
C TRP A 80 1.08 1.81 -11.08
N LYS A 81 0.05 1.97 -10.24
CA LYS A 81 0.09 2.76 -9.01
C LYS A 81 -0.14 1.84 -7.80
N MET A 82 0.55 2.12 -6.71
CA MET A 82 0.35 1.43 -5.43
C MET A 82 0.12 2.49 -4.34
N ASN A 83 -0.84 2.23 -3.47
CA ASN A 83 -1.05 2.97 -2.24
C ASN A 83 -0.75 2.06 -1.04
N GLU A 84 0.28 2.42 -0.29
CA GLU A 84 0.65 1.77 0.96
C GLU A 84 0.02 2.54 2.12
N TYR A 85 -0.79 1.86 2.92
CA TYR A 85 -1.47 2.39 4.09
C TYR A 85 -0.82 1.84 5.35
N ARG A 86 -0.44 2.73 6.27
CA ARG A 86 0.10 2.38 7.58
C ARG A 86 -0.73 3.05 8.65
N LEU A 87 -1.24 2.26 9.59
CA LEU A 87 -1.92 2.78 10.77
C LEU A 87 -0.89 3.38 11.75
N PHE A 88 -1.32 4.36 12.53
CA PHE A 88 -0.55 4.78 13.69
C PHE A 88 -0.75 3.80 14.85
N GLU A 89 0.26 3.64 15.72
CA GLU A 89 0.19 2.70 16.85
C GLU A 89 -0.90 3.09 17.88
N ASP A 90 -1.20 4.39 17.99
CA ASP A 90 -2.25 4.96 18.82
C ASP A 90 -3.65 4.95 18.15
N ALA A 91 -3.74 4.49 16.89
CA ALA A 91 -5.00 4.37 16.17
C ALA A 91 -5.80 3.12 16.54
N THR A 92 -5.39 2.38 17.59
CA THR A 92 -6.15 1.25 18.13
C THR A 92 -7.60 1.66 18.38
N ILE A 93 -8.49 0.83 17.84
CA ILE A 93 -9.94 1.03 17.86
C ILE A 93 -10.38 1.09 19.33
N ALA A 94 -11.29 1.99 19.66
CA ALA A 94 -11.73 2.30 21.03
C ALA A 94 -12.44 1.14 21.76
N ASN A 95 -12.46 -0.07 21.20
CA ASN A 95 -12.88 -1.29 21.84
C ASN A 95 -11.62 -2.12 22.00
N GLY A 96 -11.18 -2.37 23.25
CA GLY A 96 -9.88 -2.94 23.64
C GLY A 96 -9.52 -4.33 23.11
N GLU A 97 -10.09 -4.77 22.00
CA GLU A 97 -9.58 -5.85 21.18
C GLU A 97 -8.54 -5.25 20.23
N THR A 98 -7.27 -5.39 20.57
CA THR A 98 -6.25 -5.45 19.53
C THR A 98 -6.63 -6.65 18.66
N PRO A 99 -6.91 -6.47 17.35
CA PRO A 99 -6.96 -7.62 16.47
C PRO A 99 -5.61 -8.30 16.63
N LYS A 100 -5.57 -9.53 17.14
CA LYS A 100 -4.37 -10.39 17.17
C LYS A 100 -3.91 -10.78 15.75
N VAL A 101 -4.35 -10.04 14.75
CA VAL A 101 -3.74 -9.96 13.45
C VAL A 101 -2.82 -8.76 13.59
N GLU A 102 -1.50 -8.95 13.63
CA GLU A 102 -0.57 -7.88 13.27
C GLU A 102 -1.08 -7.31 11.96
N ILE A 103 -1.88 -6.24 11.99
CA ILE A 103 -2.56 -5.78 10.78
C ILE A 103 -1.45 -5.25 9.92
N GLY A 104 -1.05 -6.11 8.99
CA GLY A 104 -0.02 -5.85 8.03
C GLY A 104 -0.30 -4.55 7.33
N GLN A 105 0.76 -3.87 6.90
CA GLN A 105 0.59 -2.67 6.10
C GLN A 105 -0.31 -3.01 4.90
N GLY A 106 -1.46 -2.35 4.81
CA GLY A 106 -2.39 -2.56 3.70
C GLY A 106 -1.74 -2.03 2.43
N ARG A 107 -1.52 -2.88 1.43
CA ARG A 107 -1.03 -2.46 0.11
C ARG A 107 -2.17 -2.58 -0.88
N VAL A 108 -2.56 -1.45 -1.45
CA VAL A 108 -3.57 -1.38 -2.51
C VAL A 108 -2.83 -1.16 -3.82
N PHE A 109 -3.15 -1.96 -4.84
CA PHE A 109 -2.63 -1.79 -6.19
C PHE A 109 -3.76 -1.31 -7.08
N PHE A 110 -3.46 -0.32 -7.91
CA PHE A 110 -4.35 0.23 -8.91
C PHE A 110 -3.81 -0.17 -10.27
N HIS A 111 -4.69 -0.75 -11.09
CA HIS A 111 -4.48 -0.87 -12.52
C HIS A 111 -5.33 0.21 -13.19
N GLU A 112 -4.72 1.31 -13.62
CA GLU A 112 -5.39 2.27 -14.49
C GLU A 112 -5.26 1.75 -15.93
N ARG A 113 -6.35 1.26 -16.55
CA ARG A 113 -6.43 1.31 -18.01
C ARG A 113 -6.85 2.71 -18.42
N SER A 114 -6.09 3.25 -19.35
CA SER A 114 -6.52 4.34 -20.21
C SER A 114 -7.95 4.11 -20.73
N SER A 115 -8.87 4.96 -20.30
CA SER A 115 -10.02 5.38 -21.07
C SER A 115 -10.55 6.67 -20.46
N LEU A 116 -10.05 7.80 -20.97
CA LEU A 116 -10.70 9.10 -21.15
C LEU A 116 -9.61 10.13 -21.53
N PHE A 117 -9.03 9.94 -22.72
CA PHE A 117 -8.85 11.09 -23.60
C PHE A 117 -10.07 11.08 -24.51
N GLN A 118 -10.98 12.01 -24.24
CA GLN A 118 -11.77 12.65 -25.28
C GLN A 118 -11.32 14.11 -25.30
#